data_AF-A0A7R8ZI92-F1
#
_entry.id   AF-A0A7R8ZI92-F1
#
_cell.length_a   1.000
_cell.length_b   1.000
_cell.length_c   1.000
_cell.angle_alpha   90.00
_cell.angle_beta   90.00
_cell.angle_gamma   90.00
#
_symmetry.space_group_name_H-M   'P 1'
#
loop_
_entity.id
_entity.type
_entity.pdbx_description
1 polymer ?
#
loop_
_entity_poly.entity_id
_entity_poly.type
_entity_poly.pdbx_seq_one_letter_code
_entity_poly.pdbx_strand_id
1 'polypeptide(L)'
;VGDMERTGVKILSDLRGFKELQGAAGALLRDLKEFHTDQFDGWTREVGMAIYNKSLSLNTDEPVVQFERGQLMHVNYNPRLVGLVREVRQLAVLGYKIPLKIQEAADLAKRFMRQAKALEQVILDTSAASRSDQVANFHNTIGDRMIPSQRPMMLEAALEMARLVKEQTGVTWGDTAAVDTYIARLQSVVERLSRENNKLASYHGQISDKVVALMNTDLLRHQQQWKDGLKDIRGVVGLVESQVSPS
;
A
#
# COMPACT_ATOMS: atom_id res chain seq x y z
N VAL A 1 -21.51 31.24 19.44
CA VAL A 1 -22.04 32.42 18.72
C VAL A 1 -23.22 33.06 19.45
N GLY A 2 -24.39 32.43 19.53
CA GLY A 2 -25.59 33.05 20.16
C GLY A 2 -25.42 33.53 21.61
N ASP A 3 -24.51 32.94 22.39
CA ASP A 3 -24.21 33.42 23.76
C ASP A 3 -23.25 34.60 23.77
N MET A 4 -22.31 34.68 22.82
CA MET A 4 -21.46 35.86 22.63
C MET A 4 -22.29 37.06 22.16
N GLU A 5 -23.23 36.84 21.24
CA GLU A 5 -24.16 37.87 20.79
C GLU A 5 -25.07 38.36 21.94
N ARG A 6 -25.68 37.44 22.70
CA ARG A 6 -26.47 37.78 23.90
C ARG A 6 -25.65 38.47 25.00
N THR A 7 -24.35 38.19 25.10
CA THR A 7 -23.46 38.84 26.07
C THR A 7 -23.03 40.22 25.60
N GLY A 8 -22.67 40.38 24.32
CA GLY A 8 -22.35 41.68 23.73
C GLY A 8 -23.53 42.66 23.82
N VAL A 9 -24.74 42.23 23.46
CA VAL A 9 -25.95 43.06 23.57
C VAL A 9 -26.24 43.49 25.01
N LYS A 10 -25.91 42.67 26.02
CA LYS A 10 -26.10 43.00 27.44
C LYS A 10 -25.06 43.97 28.01
N ILE A 11 -23.86 44.01 27.44
CA ILE A 11 -22.72 44.73 28.03
C ILE A 11 -22.34 45.99 27.23
N LEU A 12 -22.62 46.03 25.93
CA LEU A 12 -22.08 47.03 25.00
C LEU A 12 -23.16 47.83 24.23
N SER A 13 -24.44 47.64 24.56
CA SER A 13 -25.57 48.25 23.83
C SER A 13 -25.67 49.79 23.93
N ASP A 14 -24.96 50.38 24.89
CA ASP A 14 -24.79 51.81 25.14
C ASP A 14 -23.68 52.45 24.28
N LEU A 15 -22.75 51.66 23.73
CA LEU A 15 -21.66 52.16 22.89
C LEU A 15 -22.16 52.52 21.48
N ARG A 16 -21.88 53.76 21.04
CA ARG A 16 -22.32 54.29 19.72
C ARG A 16 -22.02 53.39 18.52
N GLY A 17 -20.86 52.72 18.50
CA GLY A 17 -20.46 51.83 17.40
C GLY A 17 -20.95 50.38 17.52
N PHE A 18 -21.55 49.97 18.64
CA PHE A 18 -21.91 48.56 18.84
C PHE A 18 -23.00 48.07 17.88
N LYS A 19 -23.97 48.94 17.51
CA LYS A 19 -25.00 48.59 16.53
C LYS A 19 -24.43 48.33 15.13
N GLU A 20 -23.43 49.09 14.71
CA GLU A 20 -22.74 48.90 13.43
C GLU A 20 -21.92 47.60 13.45
N LEU A 21 -21.18 47.35 14.54
CA LEU A 21 -20.45 46.10 14.76
C LEU A 21 -21.39 44.88 14.79
N GLN A 22 -22.55 44.98 15.44
CA GLN A 22 -23.55 43.92 15.46
C GLN A 22 -24.13 43.68 14.07
N GLY A 23 -24.41 44.73 13.30
CA GLY A 23 -24.84 44.63 11.90
C GLY A 23 -23.80 43.92 11.02
N ALA A 24 -22.54 44.30 11.13
CA ALA A 24 -21.43 43.70 10.39
C ALA A 24 -21.16 42.24 10.80
N ALA A 25 -21.15 41.94 12.10
CA ALA A 25 -20.99 40.57 12.60
C ALA A 25 -22.18 39.68 12.22
N GLY A 26 -23.40 40.23 12.22
CA GLY A 26 -24.60 39.55 11.76
C GLY A 26 -24.63 39.30 10.26
N ALA A 27 -24.06 40.20 9.45
CA ALA A 27 -23.83 40.00 8.02
C ALA A 27 -22.81 38.89 7.79
N LEU A 28 -21.60 39.02 8.35
CA LEU A 28 -20.55 37.98 8.27
C LEU A 28 -21.05 36.60 8.72
N LEU A 29 -21.91 36.53 9.74
CA LEU A 29 -22.50 35.26 10.19
C LEU A 29 -23.51 34.66 9.17
N ARG A 30 -24.21 35.47 8.38
CA ARG A 30 -25.04 34.99 7.27
C ARG A 30 -24.16 34.54 6.11
N ASP A 31 -23.22 35.37 5.69
CA ASP A 31 -22.27 35.08 4.61
C ASP A 31 -21.51 33.76 4.89
N LEU A 32 -21.07 33.55 6.13
CA LEU A 32 -20.46 32.29 6.57
C LEU A 32 -21.43 31.11 6.52
N LYS A 33 -22.71 31.27 6.90
CA LYS A 33 -23.70 30.17 6.81
C LYS A 33 -24.02 29.80 5.37
N GLU A 34 -24.16 30.79 4.49
CA GLU A 34 -24.36 30.61 3.06
C GLU A 34 -23.16 29.86 2.47
N PHE A 35 -21.94 30.33 2.72
CA PHE A 35 -20.70 29.65 2.33
C PHE A 35 -20.61 28.20 2.86
N HIS A 36 -20.94 27.94 4.13
CA HIS A 36 -20.94 26.57 4.68
C HIS A 36 -22.01 25.66 4.05
N THR A 37 -23.09 26.23 3.53
CA THR A 37 -24.16 25.50 2.84
C THR A 37 -23.73 25.19 1.41
N ASP A 38 -23.27 26.20 0.67
CA ASP A 38 -22.77 26.07 -0.70
C ASP A 38 -21.63 25.05 -0.82
N GLN A 39 -20.69 25.07 0.14
CA GLN A 39 -19.57 24.12 0.17
C GLN A 39 -20.03 22.68 0.45
N PHE A 40 -21.03 22.48 1.31
CA PHE A 40 -21.59 21.15 1.59
C PHE A 40 -22.42 20.62 0.41
N ASP A 41 -23.20 21.49 -0.23
CA ASP A 41 -24.01 21.14 -1.41
C ASP A 41 -23.13 20.88 -2.64
N GLY A 42 -22.04 21.65 -2.79
CA GLY A 42 -20.99 21.42 -3.78
C GLY A 42 -20.32 20.06 -3.62
N TRP A 43 -19.82 19.75 -2.42
CA TRP A 43 -19.26 18.44 -2.08
C TRP A 43 -20.27 17.30 -2.31
N THR A 44 -21.51 17.49 -1.88
CA THR A 44 -22.58 16.49 -2.06
C THR A 44 -22.85 16.20 -3.54
N ARG A 45 -22.85 17.24 -4.39
CA ARG A 45 -23.03 17.10 -5.84
C ARG A 45 -21.82 16.43 -6.50
N GLU A 46 -20.60 16.84 -6.16
CA GLU A 46 -19.36 16.25 -6.67
C GLU A 46 -19.27 14.75 -6.35
N VAL A 47 -19.38 14.40 -5.07
CA VAL A 47 -19.31 13.01 -4.59
C VAL A 47 -20.47 12.18 -5.12
N GLY A 48 -21.69 12.75 -5.16
CA GLY A 48 -22.85 12.09 -5.75
C GLY A 48 -22.67 11.75 -7.23
N MET A 49 -22.11 12.67 -8.02
CA MET A 49 -21.78 12.42 -9.43
C MET A 49 -20.63 11.42 -9.59
N ALA A 50 -19.60 11.47 -8.73
CA ALA A 50 -18.48 10.53 -8.78
C ALA A 50 -18.92 9.07 -8.46
N ILE A 51 -19.83 8.90 -7.50
CA ILE A 51 -20.45 7.59 -7.20
C ILE A 51 -21.33 7.14 -8.37
N TYR A 52 -22.16 8.03 -8.92
CA TYR A 52 -23.03 7.71 -10.06
C TYR A 52 -22.26 7.28 -11.32
N ASN A 53 -21.16 7.97 -11.62
CA ASN A 53 -20.26 7.67 -12.74
C ASN A 53 -19.35 6.44 -12.48
N LYS A 54 -19.51 5.73 -11.35
CA LYS A 54 -18.64 4.65 -10.87
C LYS A 54 -17.16 5.01 -10.72
N SER A 55 -16.79 6.30 -10.75
CA SER A 55 -15.40 6.74 -10.53
C SER A 55 -15.03 6.70 -9.05
N LEU A 56 -16.00 6.81 -8.14
CA LEU A 56 -15.84 6.69 -6.69
C LEU A 56 -16.64 5.52 -6.11
N SER A 57 -16.46 4.33 -6.69
CA SER A 57 -17.01 3.07 -6.19
C SER A 57 -15.93 1.98 -6.12
N LEU A 58 -16.13 0.97 -5.28
CA LEU A 58 -15.36 -0.27 -5.35
C LEU A 58 -15.76 -1.04 -6.61
N ASN A 59 -14.78 -1.51 -7.37
CA ASN A 59 -15.03 -2.30 -8.57
C ASN A 59 -15.22 -3.77 -8.17
N THR A 60 -16.47 -4.18 -7.95
CA THR A 60 -16.83 -5.52 -7.45
C THR A 60 -16.70 -6.63 -8.51
N ASP A 61 -16.54 -6.25 -9.77
CA ASP A 61 -16.54 -7.17 -10.92
C ASP A 61 -15.10 -7.53 -11.33
N GLU A 62 -14.12 -6.79 -10.80
CA GLU A 62 -12.69 -7.00 -11.06
C GLU A 62 -11.97 -7.63 -9.86
N PRO A 63 -10.86 -8.35 -10.09
CA PRO A 63 -10.05 -8.90 -9.00
C PRO A 63 -9.37 -7.82 -8.16
N VAL A 64 -9.12 -8.16 -6.88
CA VAL A 64 -8.54 -7.24 -5.87
C VAL A 64 -7.07 -6.86 -6.08
N VAL A 65 -6.29 -7.67 -6.79
CA VAL A 65 -4.89 -7.36 -7.18
C VAL A 65 -4.75 -7.56 -8.68
N GLN A 66 -4.05 -6.69 -9.39
CA GLN A 66 -3.81 -6.86 -10.83
C GLN A 66 -2.37 -6.56 -11.21
N PHE A 67 -1.95 -7.12 -12.34
CA PHE A 67 -0.70 -6.78 -13.01
C PHE A 67 -0.96 -5.62 -13.98
N GLU A 68 -0.25 -4.50 -13.81
CA GLU A 68 -0.32 -3.38 -14.75
C GLU A 68 0.33 -3.75 -16.10
N ARG A 69 0.30 -2.87 -17.12
CA ARG A 69 0.92 -3.13 -18.43
C ARG A 69 2.45 -3.27 -18.40
N GLY A 70 3.10 -2.85 -17.31
CA GLY A 70 4.51 -3.17 -16.98
C GLY A 70 4.67 -4.34 -16.00
N GLN A 71 3.59 -5.07 -15.74
CA GLN A 71 3.42 -6.18 -14.80
C GLN A 71 3.81 -5.92 -13.33
N LEU A 72 3.95 -4.66 -12.92
CA LEU A 72 3.91 -4.31 -11.50
C LEU A 72 2.57 -4.74 -10.88
N MET A 73 2.61 -5.31 -9.67
CA MET A 73 1.38 -5.64 -8.94
C MET A 73 0.81 -4.40 -8.28
N HIS A 74 -0.50 -4.20 -8.41
CA HIS A 74 -1.26 -3.11 -7.80
C HIS A 74 -2.55 -3.65 -7.17
N VAL A 75 -2.95 -3.08 -6.02
CA VAL A 75 -4.26 -3.35 -5.41
C VAL A 75 -5.32 -2.54 -6.14
N ASN A 76 -6.35 -3.19 -6.67
CA ASN A 76 -7.45 -2.53 -7.38
C ASN A 76 -8.42 -1.82 -6.42
N TYR A 77 -7.93 -0.83 -5.68
CA TYR A 77 -8.68 -0.07 -4.69
C TYR A 77 -8.44 1.42 -4.90
N ASN A 78 -9.50 2.18 -5.21
CA ASN A 78 -9.38 3.61 -5.46
C ASN A 78 -8.97 4.37 -4.18
N PRO A 79 -7.81 5.03 -4.12
CA PRO A 79 -7.35 5.75 -2.93
C PRO A 79 -8.29 6.88 -2.47
N ARG A 80 -9.07 7.47 -3.39
CA ARG A 80 -10.04 8.53 -3.06
C ARG A 80 -11.15 8.02 -2.14
N LEU A 81 -11.44 6.72 -2.12
CA LEU A 81 -12.37 6.11 -1.16
C LEU A 81 -11.89 6.27 0.30
N VAL A 82 -10.58 6.28 0.57
CA VAL A 82 -10.05 6.57 1.91
C VAL A 82 -10.34 8.03 2.30
N GLY A 83 -10.26 8.95 1.33
CA GLY A 83 -10.68 10.34 1.47
C GLY A 83 -12.17 10.45 1.80
N LEU A 84 -13.02 9.78 1.02
CA LEU A 84 -14.48 9.75 1.23
C LEU A 84 -14.85 9.27 2.64
N VAL A 85 -14.25 8.18 3.13
CA VAL A 85 -14.49 7.66 4.49
C VAL A 85 -14.11 8.68 5.56
N ARG A 86 -13.03 9.44 5.36
CA ARG A 86 -12.61 10.51 6.27
C ARG A 86 -13.58 11.70 6.22
N GLU A 87 -13.97 12.15 5.03
CA GLU A 87 -14.89 13.26 4.80
C GLU A 87 -16.27 12.98 5.42
N VAL A 88 -16.85 11.81 5.13
CA VAL A 88 -18.13 11.38 5.71
C VAL A 88 -18.06 11.34 7.24
N ARG A 89 -16.97 10.83 7.82
CA ARG A 89 -16.78 10.86 9.28
C ARG A 89 -16.70 12.29 9.83
N GLN A 90 -15.98 13.19 9.18
CA GLN A 90 -15.81 14.56 9.63
C GLN A 90 -17.12 15.36 9.54
N LEU A 91 -17.83 15.25 8.41
CA LEU A 91 -19.12 15.91 8.20
C LEU A 91 -20.21 15.41 9.18
N ALA A 92 -20.24 14.10 9.46
CA ALA A 92 -21.15 13.54 10.47
C ALA A 92 -20.85 14.06 11.90
N VAL A 93 -19.57 14.19 12.27
CA VAL A 93 -19.16 14.77 13.57
C VAL A 93 -19.50 16.27 13.66
N LEU A 94 -19.46 16.98 12.55
CA LEU A 94 -19.90 18.38 12.44
C LEU A 94 -21.43 18.54 12.41
N GLY A 95 -22.19 17.44 12.42
CA GLY A 95 -23.66 17.45 12.46
C GLY A 95 -24.37 17.55 11.10
N TYR A 96 -23.64 17.45 9.98
CA TYR A 96 -24.24 17.46 8.65
C TYR A 96 -25.02 16.16 8.37
N LYS A 97 -26.16 16.30 7.68
CA LYS A 97 -26.99 15.17 7.24
C LYS A 97 -26.52 14.67 5.88
N ILE A 98 -25.69 13.63 5.90
CA ILE A 98 -25.09 13.05 4.69
C ILE A 98 -26.15 12.22 3.94
N PRO A 99 -26.28 12.35 2.61
CA PRO A 99 -27.18 11.51 1.82
C PRO A 99 -26.85 10.02 1.90
N LEU A 100 -27.89 9.18 2.03
CA LEU A 100 -27.76 7.74 2.25
C LEU A 100 -26.81 7.04 1.26
N LYS A 101 -26.92 7.35 -0.04
CA LYS A 101 -26.05 6.77 -1.09
C LYS A 101 -24.55 7.04 -0.87
N ILE A 102 -24.21 8.22 -0.34
CA ILE A 102 -22.83 8.58 -0.03
C ILE A 102 -22.36 7.84 1.22
N GLN A 103 -23.23 7.71 2.21
CA GLN A 103 -22.95 6.97 3.44
C GLN A 103 -22.77 5.47 3.17
N GLU A 104 -23.62 4.85 2.34
CA GLU A 104 -23.50 3.45 1.92
C GLU A 104 -22.18 3.18 1.17
N ALA A 105 -21.80 4.05 0.23
CA ALA A 105 -20.53 3.96 -0.49
C ALA A 105 -19.32 4.08 0.47
N ALA A 106 -19.38 4.99 1.44
CA ALA A 106 -18.33 5.16 2.44
C ALA A 106 -18.26 3.97 3.43
N ASP A 107 -19.39 3.44 3.90
CA ASP A 107 -19.38 2.28 4.81
C ASP A 107 -18.93 1.01 4.08
N LEU A 108 -19.25 0.83 2.79
CA LEU A 108 -18.70 -0.24 1.96
C LEU A 108 -17.17 -0.08 1.80
N ALA A 109 -16.70 1.10 1.38
CA ALA A 109 -15.27 1.41 1.29
C ALA A 109 -14.52 1.14 2.60
N LYS A 110 -15.09 1.55 3.73
CA LYS A 110 -14.53 1.38 5.08
C LYS A 110 -14.39 -0.07 5.52
N ARG A 111 -15.27 -0.99 5.06
CA ARG A 111 -15.12 -2.45 5.30
C ARG A 111 -13.83 -2.95 4.67
N PHE A 112 -13.66 -2.68 3.38
CA PHE A 112 -12.52 -3.16 2.59
C PHE A 112 -11.23 -2.35 2.78
N MET A 113 -11.29 -1.13 3.33
CA MET A 113 -10.12 -0.26 3.57
C MET A 113 -9.01 -0.95 4.38
N ARG A 114 -9.34 -1.82 5.35
CA ARG A 114 -8.33 -2.58 6.12
C ARG A 114 -7.62 -3.61 5.24
N GLN A 115 -8.39 -4.32 4.42
CA GLN A 115 -7.92 -5.38 3.53
C GLN A 115 -7.11 -4.80 2.37
N ALA A 116 -7.56 -3.70 1.80
CA ALA A 116 -6.83 -2.93 0.80
C ALA A 116 -5.47 -2.48 1.33
N LYS A 117 -5.40 -1.95 2.56
CA LYS A 117 -4.12 -1.60 3.21
C LYS A 117 -3.23 -2.80 3.51
N ALA A 118 -3.81 -3.96 3.83
CA ALA A 118 -3.04 -5.19 4.04
C ALA A 118 -2.44 -5.71 2.72
N LEU A 119 -3.24 -5.75 1.63
CA LEU A 119 -2.74 -6.06 0.28
C LEU A 119 -1.69 -5.03 -0.17
N GLU A 120 -1.93 -3.74 0.08
CA GLU A 120 -1.02 -2.66 -0.27
C GLU A 120 0.30 -2.81 0.50
N GLN A 121 0.28 -3.14 1.80
CA GLN A 121 1.49 -3.43 2.58
C GLN A 121 2.26 -4.63 2.01
N VAL A 122 1.59 -5.76 1.72
CA VAL A 122 2.22 -6.95 1.11
C VAL A 122 2.88 -6.61 -0.24
N ILE A 123 2.30 -5.67 -0.98
CA ILE A 123 2.82 -5.17 -2.26
C ILE A 123 3.89 -4.06 -2.08
N LEU A 124 3.88 -3.27 -0.99
CA LEU A 124 4.78 -2.14 -0.71
C LEU A 124 6.02 -2.50 0.11
N ASP A 125 5.95 -3.50 1.00
CA ASP A 125 7.12 -4.25 1.51
C ASP A 125 7.99 -4.77 0.35
N THR A 126 7.33 -4.87 -0.80
CA THR A 126 7.91 -5.19 -2.07
C THR A 126 8.07 -3.93 -2.96
N SER A 127 8.53 -2.72 -2.54
CA SER A 127 8.73 -1.59 -3.51
C SER A 127 9.98 -0.64 -3.35
N ALA A 128 10.89 -0.55 -4.36
CA ALA A 128 11.94 0.51 -4.54
C ALA A 128 12.74 0.50 -5.89
N ALA A 129 12.36 1.38 -6.84
CA ALA A 129 13.15 2.01 -7.93
C ALA A 129 13.86 1.16 -9.03
N SER A 130 13.39 1.33 -10.28
CA SER A 130 13.82 0.62 -11.50
C SER A 130 15.15 1.06 -12.16
N ARG A 131 15.84 0.11 -12.81
CA ARG A 131 16.20 0.16 -14.25
C ARG A 131 16.85 -1.15 -14.79
N SER A 132 16.81 -1.29 -16.12
CA SER A 132 17.55 -2.26 -16.96
C SER A 132 16.94 -3.67 -17.14
N ASP A 133 16.03 -3.73 -18.10
CA ASP A 133 15.81 -4.75 -19.15
C ASP A 133 16.35 -6.20 -19.05
N GLN A 134 15.56 -7.09 -19.66
CA GLN A 134 15.83 -8.48 -20.07
C GLN A 134 15.74 -9.60 -19.00
N VAL A 135 15.41 -9.28 -17.73
CA VAL A 135 14.89 -10.27 -16.75
C VAL A 135 13.64 -9.72 -16.03
N ALA A 136 12.91 -8.82 -16.69
CA ALA A 136 12.35 -7.62 -16.06
C ALA A 136 11.17 -7.78 -15.07
N ASN A 137 10.67 -8.99 -14.82
CA ASN A 137 9.30 -9.18 -14.32
C ASN A 137 9.19 -10.12 -13.09
N PHE A 138 9.20 -9.57 -11.85
CA PHE A 138 9.39 -10.37 -10.61
C PHE A 138 8.56 -10.06 -9.33
N HIS A 139 7.46 -9.32 -9.32
CA HIS A 139 7.51 -7.87 -9.44
C HIS A 139 7.46 -7.14 -8.10
N ASN A 140 8.29 -6.09 -8.04
CA ASN A 140 8.18 -4.82 -7.32
C ASN A 140 9.41 -4.53 -6.41
N THR A 141 10.07 -5.54 -5.80
CA THR A 141 11.33 -5.39 -5.01
C THR A 141 12.11 -6.65 -4.71
N ILE A 142 11.48 -7.82 -4.55
CA ILE A 142 12.28 -9.03 -4.27
C ILE A 142 13.20 -9.29 -5.47
N GLY A 143 12.74 -9.04 -6.71
CA GLY A 143 13.58 -9.03 -7.91
C GLY A 143 14.70 -7.97 -7.95
N ASP A 144 14.56 -6.85 -7.23
CA ASP A 144 15.57 -5.79 -7.12
C ASP A 144 16.60 -6.10 -6.01
N ARG A 145 16.15 -6.75 -4.93
CA ARG A 145 17.00 -7.31 -3.86
C ARG A 145 17.67 -8.63 -4.27
N MET A 146 17.29 -9.21 -5.42
CA MET A 146 17.92 -10.41 -5.98
C MET A 146 19.24 -10.07 -6.66
N ILE A 147 20.28 -10.76 -6.21
CA ILE A 147 21.58 -10.76 -6.87
C ILE A 147 21.40 -11.36 -8.28
N PRO A 148 21.91 -10.74 -9.37
CA PRO A 148 21.58 -11.15 -10.73
C PRO A 148 21.87 -12.62 -11.05
N SER A 149 22.96 -13.18 -10.51
CA SER A 149 23.34 -14.59 -10.65
C SER A 149 22.42 -15.58 -9.91
N GLN A 150 21.52 -15.08 -9.06
CA GLN A 150 20.61 -15.89 -8.24
C GLN A 150 19.16 -15.88 -8.73
N ARG A 151 18.81 -14.98 -9.66
CA ARG A 151 17.46 -14.90 -10.25
C ARG A 151 16.93 -16.23 -10.83
N PRO A 152 17.74 -17.05 -11.54
CA PRO A 152 17.25 -18.35 -12.05
C PRO A 152 16.82 -19.31 -10.92
N MET A 153 17.51 -19.26 -9.77
CA MET A 153 17.24 -20.11 -8.61
C MET A 153 15.93 -19.72 -7.87
N MET A 154 15.41 -18.53 -8.13
CA MET A 154 14.17 -18.01 -7.55
C MET A 154 12.95 -18.15 -8.48
N LEU A 155 13.14 -18.65 -9.71
CA LEU A 155 12.14 -18.60 -10.77
C LEU A 155 10.88 -19.41 -10.45
N GLU A 156 11.01 -20.58 -9.84
CA GLU A 156 9.87 -21.45 -9.51
C GLU A 156 8.93 -20.79 -8.49
N ALA A 157 9.46 -20.30 -7.37
CA ALA A 157 8.69 -19.62 -6.34
C ALA A 157 8.04 -18.31 -6.86
N ALA A 158 8.68 -17.64 -7.82
CA ALA A 158 8.11 -16.47 -8.49
C ALA A 158 6.98 -16.83 -9.46
N LEU A 159 7.09 -17.96 -10.17
CA LEU A 159 6.02 -18.47 -11.02
C LEU A 159 4.81 -18.91 -10.20
N GLU A 160 5.02 -19.49 -9.01
CA GLU A 160 3.93 -19.79 -8.07
C GLU A 160 3.20 -18.51 -7.62
N MET A 161 3.94 -17.47 -7.26
CA MET A 161 3.37 -16.16 -6.93
C MET A 161 2.59 -15.56 -8.11
N ALA A 162 3.14 -15.63 -9.32
CA ALA A 162 2.48 -15.14 -10.53
C ALA A 162 1.24 -15.95 -10.91
N ARG A 163 1.21 -17.26 -10.60
CA ARG A 163 0.00 -18.10 -10.71
C ARG A 163 -1.05 -17.69 -9.70
N LEU A 164 -0.70 -17.53 -8.42
CA LEU A 164 -1.64 -17.11 -7.38
C LEU A 164 -2.37 -15.79 -7.73
N VAL A 165 -1.66 -14.81 -8.31
CA VAL A 165 -2.24 -13.54 -8.75
C VAL A 165 -3.03 -13.66 -10.07
N LYS A 166 -2.75 -14.65 -10.93
CA LYS A 166 -3.54 -14.91 -12.16
C LYS A 166 -4.78 -15.76 -11.92
N GLU A 167 -4.72 -16.68 -10.96
CA GLU A 167 -5.75 -17.68 -10.63
C GLU A 167 -6.73 -17.20 -9.54
N GLN A 168 -6.71 -15.91 -9.20
CA GLN A 168 -7.61 -15.23 -8.27
C GLN A 168 -9.09 -15.14 -8.74
N THR A 169 -9.56 -16.08 -9.54
CA THR A 169 -10.91 -16.10 -10.14
C THR A 169 -11.99 -16.06 -9.05
N GLY A 170 -12.68 -14.92 -8.95
CA GLY A 170 -13.75 -14.68 -7.98
C GLY A 170 -13.35 -13.98 -6.68
N VAL A 171 -12.07 -13.64 -6.47
CA VAL A 171 -11.66 -12.80 -5.32
C VAL A 171 -11.89 -11.33 -5.66
N THR A 172 -13.09 -10.83 -5.35
CA THR A 172 -13.48 -9.43 -5.56
C THR A 172 -13.88 -8.75 -4.26
N TRP A 173 -14.05 -7.42 -4.30
CA TRP A 173 -14.54 -6.62 -3.15
C TRP A 173 -16.01 -6.86 -2.77
N GLY A 174 -16.61 -7.98 -3.19
CA GLY A 174 -17.90 -8.47 -2.71
C GLY A 174 -17.81 -9.39 -1.48
N ASP A 175 -16.71 -10.15 -1.33
CA ASP A 175 -16.56 -11.16 -0.27
C ASP A 175 -15.32 -10.89 0.61
N THR A 176 -15.57 -10.35 1.80
CA THR A 176 -14.54 -10.10 2.82
C THR A 176 -13.77 -11.36 3.21
N ALA A 177 -14.41 -12.53 3.29
CA ALA A 177 -13.76 -13.77 3.74
C ALA A 177 -12.86 -14.38 2.65
N ALA A 178 -13.28 -14.31 1.39
CA ALA A 178 -12.42 -14.68 0.26
C ALA A 178 -11.20 -13.77 0.16
N VAL A 179 -11.38 -12.45 0.36
CA VAL A 179 -10.28 -11.47 0.35
C VAL A 179 -9.29 -11.72 1.51
N ASP A 180 -9.75 -11.95 2.74
CA ASP A 180 -8.86 -12.29 3.87
C ASP A 180 -8.08 -13.59 3.63
N THR A 181 -8.75 -14.62 3.08
CA THR A 181 -8.10 -15.90 2.73
C THR A 181 -7.03 -15.71 1.65
N TYR A 182 -7.31 -14.86 0.65
CA TYR A 182 -6.36 -14.53 -0.41
C TYR A 182 -5.17 -13.72 0.12
N ILE A 183 -5.40 -12.73 0.99
CA ILE A 183 -4.34 -11.97 1.68
C ILE A 183 -3.38 -12.91 2.41
N ALA A 184 -3.91 -13.83 3.23
CA ALA A 184 -3.09 -14.77 3.99
C ALA A 184 -2.25 -15.69 3.09
N ARG A 185 -2.81 -16.16 1.96
CA ARG A 185 -2.08 -16.96 0.96
C ARG A 185 -0.97 -16.15 0.28
N LEU A 186 -1.28 -14.94 -0.19
CA LEU A 186 -0.33 -14.06 -0.87
C LEU A 186 0.82 -13.68 0.07
N GLN A 187 0.51 -13.31 1.31
CA GLN A 187 1.52 -13.02 2.34
C GLN A 187 2.45 -14.23 2.58
N SER A 188 1.89 -15.43 2.74
CA SER A 188 2.70 -16.65 2.94
C SER A 188 3.70 -16.91 1.81
N VAL A 189 3.28 -16.71 0.56
CA VAL A 189 4.14 -16.85 -0.64
C VAL A 189 5.21 -15.75 -0.67
N VAL A 190 4.83 -14.48 -0.44
CA VAL A 190 5.77 -13.33 -0.40
C VAL A 190 6.82 -13.49 0.69
N GLU A 191 6.42 -13.92 1.89
CA GLU A 191 7.34 -14.20 2.99
C GLU A 191 8.29 -15.35 2.67
N ARG A 192 7.81 -16.42 2.01
CA ARG A 192 8.67 -17.54 1.58
C ARG A 192 9.70 -17.07 0.56
N LEU A 193 9.27 -16.36 -0.48
CA LEU A 193 10.13 -15.79 -1.51
C LEU A 193 11.18 -14.83 -0.90
N SER A 194 10.79 -14.06 0.12
CA SER A 194 11.68 -13.17 0.89
C SER A 194 12.72 -13.95 1.71
N ARG A 195 12.30 -15.04 2.39
CA ARG A 195 13.20 -15.92 3.16
C ARG A 195 14.23 -16.60 2.26
N GLU A 196 13.79 -17.14 1.12
CA GLU A 196 14.65 -17.77 0.11
C GLU A 196 15.66 -16.75 -0.45
N ASN A 197 15.22 -15.56 -0.87
CA ASN A 197 16.12 -14.51 -1.36
C ASN A 197 17.18 -14.08 -0.32
N ASN A 198 16.77 -13.84 0.94
CA ASN A 198 17.69 -13.46 2.00
C ASN A 198 18.73 -14.57 2.30
N LYS A 199 18.32 -15.84 2.20
CA LYS A 199 19.20 -17.00 2.39
C LYS A 199 20.22 -17.12 1.25
N LEU A 200 19.78 -16.98 0.00
CA LEU A 200 20.68 -16.95 -1.16
C LEU A 200 21.66 -15.77 -1.09
N ALA A 201 21.19 -14.56 -0.74
CA ALA A 201 22.05 -13.39 -0.55
C ALA A 201 23.09 -13.61 0.55
N SER A 202 22.72 -14.27 1.66
CA SER A 202 23.68 -14.65 2.71
C SER A 202 24.75 -15.63 2.21
N TYR A 203 24.38 -16.65 1.44
CA TYR A 203 25.36 -17.56 0.84
C TYR A 203 26.29 -16.86 -0.16
N HIS A 204 25.78 -15.90 -0.93
CA HIS A 204 26.61 -15.08 -1.82
C HIS A 204 27.63 -14.25 -1.04
N GLY A 205 27.20 -13.57 0.03
CA GLY A 205 28.10 -12.83 0.92
C GLY A 205 29.21 -13.72 1.50
N GLN A 206 28.83 -14.86 2.07
CA GLN A 206 29.79 -15.84 2.62
C GLN A 206 30.81 -16.35 1.59
N ILE A 207 30.41 -16.56 0.34
CA ILE A 207 31.34 -16.93 -0.74
C ILE A 207 32.24 -15.76 -1.11
N SER A 208 31.69 -14.55 -1.23
CA SER A 208 32.44 -13.33 -1.55
C SER A 208 33.53 -13.05 -0.51
N ASP A 209 33.18 -13.07 0.78
CA ASP A 209 34.12 -12.86 1.89
C ASP A 209 35.25 -13.90 1.89
N LYS A 210 34.92 -15.17 1.63
CA LYS A 210 35.93 -16.25 1.50
C LYS A 210 36.82 -16.05 0.29
N VAL A 211 36.30 -15.62 -0.86
CA VAL A 211 37.12 -15.31 -2.05
C VAL A 211 38.07 -14.15 -1.77
N VAL A 212 37.61 -13.07 -1.13
CA VAL A 212 38.47 -11.93 -0.74
C VAL A 212 39.55 -12.36 0.25
N ALA A 213 39.24 -13.22 1.22
CA ALA A 213 40.24 -13.78 2.13
C ALA A 213 41.30 -14.63 1.39
N LEU A 214 40.86 -15.48 0.45
CA LEU A 214 41.76 -16.33 -0.35
C LEU A 214 42.68 -15.51 -1.27
N MET A 215 42.21 -14.39 -1.82
CA MET A 215 43.04 -13.47 -2.63
C MET A 215 44.19 -12.84 -1.83
N ASN A 216 44.07 -12.74 -0.51
CA ASN A 216 45.09 -12.19 0.39
C ASN A 216 45.97 -13.28 1.05
N THR A 217 45.82 -14.55 0.66
CA THR A 217 46.56 -15.68 1.26
C THR A 217 47.83 -16.01 0.46
N ASP A 218 49.00 -15.94 1.09
CA ASP A 218 50.26 -16.39 0.49
C ASP A 218 50.28 -17.91 0.31
N LEU A 219 50.17 -18.37 -0.93
CA LEU A 219 50.17 -19.79 -1.32
C LEU A 219 51.45 -20.55 -0.96
N LEU A 220 52.60 -19.87 -0.87
CA LEU A 220 53.89 -20.50 -0.52
C LEU A 220 53.99 -20.81 0.98
N ARG A 221 53.28 -20.05 1.83
CA ARG A 221 53.32 -20.17 3.29
C ARG A 221 52.07 -20.79 3.91
N HIS A 222 50.91 -20.58 3.29
CA HIS A 222 49.60 -20.87 3.87
C HIS A 222 48.72 -21.74 2.94
N GLN A 223 49.33 -22.67 2.19
CA GLN A 223 48.63 -23.57 1.26
C GLN A 223 47.45 -24.34 1.91
N GLN A 224 47.56 -24.72 3.18
CA GLN A 224 46.49 -25.44 3.89
C GLN A 224 45.25 -24.55 4.11
N GLN A 225 45.46 -23.31 4.56
CA GLN A 225 44.39 -22.32 4.71
C GLN A 225 43.65 -22.07 3.39
N TRP A 226 44.37 -22.08 2.27
CA TRP A 226 43.78 -21.97 0.94
C TRP A 226 42.90 -23.18 0.57
N LYS A 227 43.37 -24.40 0.85
CA LYS A 227 42.59 -25.64 0.65
C LYS A 227 41.33 -25.68 1.50
N ASP A 228 41.41 -25.25 2.76
CA ASP A 228 40.28 -25.24 3.69
C ASP A 228 39.23 -24.19 3.25
N GLY A 229 39.65 -22.99 2.85
CA GLY A 229 38.73 -21.99 2.27
C GLY A 229 38.04 -22.45 0.98
N LEU A 230 38.74 -23.19 0.11
CA LEU A 230 38.14 -23.80 -1.08
C LEU A 230 37.12 -24.89 -0.73
N LYS A 231 37.41 -25.71 0.29
CA LYS A 231 36.50 -26.74 0.81
C LYS A 231 35.22 -26.12 1.37
N ASP A 232 35.34 -25.03 2.12
CA ASP A 232 34.20 -24.28 2.64
C ASP A 232 33.32 -23.72 1.51
N ILE A 233 33.91 -23.08 0.49
CA ILE A 233 33.16 -22.55 -0.67
C ILE A 233 32.39 -23.68 -1.35
N ARG A 234 33.03 -24.84 -1.58
CA ARG A 234 32.37 -26.03 -2.14
C ARG A 234 31.23 -26.53 -1.26
N GLY A 235 31.38 -26.47 0.06
CA GLY A 235 30.32 -26.79 1.02
C GLY A 235 29.11 -25.87 0.89
N VAL A 236 29.32 -24.55 0.78
CA VAL A 236 28.23 -23.58 0.57
C VAL A 236 27.54 -23.81 -0.77
N VAL A 237 28.29 -24.08 -1.85
CA VAL A 237 27.70 -24.37 -3.17
C VAL A 237 26.85 -25.64 -3.14
N GLY A 238 27.33 -26.74 -2.53
CA GLY A 238 26.54 -27.97 -2.40
C GLY A 238 25.27 -27.80 -1.56
N LEU A 239 25.27 -26.90 -0.56
CA LEU A 239 24.06 -26.53 0.18
C LEU A 239 23.04 -25.78 -0.70
N VAL A 240 23.49 -24.99 -1.67
CA VAL A 240 22.60 -24.31 -2.63
C VAL A 240 22.07 -25.29 -3.67
N GLU A 241 22.93 -26.14 -4.25
CA GLU A 241 22.52 -27.16 -5.24
C GLU A 241 21.44 -28.10 -4.72
N SER A 242 21.57 -28.54 -3.46
CA SER A 242 20.56 -29.41 -2.80
C SER A 242 19.21 -28.74 -2.49
N GLN A 243 19.11 -27.42 -2.63
CA GLN A 243 17.87 -26.65 -2.41
C GLN A 243 17.20 -26.19 -3.70
N VAL A 244 17.99 -26.00 -4.77
CA VAL A 244 17.52 -25.51 -6.08
C VAL A 244 17.19 -26.65 -7.04
N SER A 245 17.71 -27.85 -6.79
CA SER A 245 17.44 -29.06 -7.56
C SER A 245 16.64 -30.09 -6.74
N PRO A 246 15.35 -29.87 -6.45
CA PRO A 246 14.46 -30.97 -6.13
C PRO A 246 14.32 -31.84 -7.39
N SER A 247 14.82 -33.07 -7.30
CA SER A 247 14.80 -34.11 -8.35
C SER A 247 13.39 -34.52 -8.74
#